data_AF-A0A7W1EZP0-F1
#
_entry.id   AF-A0A7W1EZP0-F1
#
_cell.length_a   1.000
_cell.length_b   1.000
_cell.length_c   1.000
_cell.angle_alpha   90.00
_cell.angle_beta   90.00
_cell.angle_gamma   90.00
#
_symmetry.space_group_name_H-M   'P 1'
#
loop_
_entity.id
_entity.type
_entity.pdbx_description
1 polymer ?
#
loop_
_entity_poly.entity_id
_entity_poly.type
_entity_poly.pdbx_seq_one_letter_code
_entity_poly.pdbx_strand_id
1 'polypeptide(L)'
;MYNVSVDYEDAVDNFLVMKNLTNNKPCLKLIDLINNPHFESKAKKYIKNKEVQSLTIARAVLIDNNVKKISLNFFLRFNSGKVRAKFFTEYDEAINWLKT
;
A
#
# COMPACT_ATOMS: atom_id res chain seq x y z
N MET A 1 -17.35 -15.27 0.65
CA MET A 1 -16.05 -14.72 0.21
C MET A 1 -16.36 -13.34 -0.35
N TYR A 2 -16.11 -12.27 0.39
CA TYR A 2 -16.36 -10.91 -0.13
C TYR A 2 -15.34 -10.62 -1.22
N ASN A 3 -15.81 -10.54 -2.47
CA ASN A 3 -14.96 -10.26 -3.62
C ASN A 3 -14.87 -8.73 -3.76
N VAL A 4 -14.11 -8.08 -2.87
CA VAL A 4 -13.83 -6.64 -3.01
C VAL A 4 -12.93 -6.46 -4.21
N SER A 5 -13.46 -5.83 -5.26
CA SER A 5 -12.70 -5.42 -6.44
C SER A 5 -12.37 -3.94 -6.30
N VAL A 6 -11.17 -3.56 -6.73
CA VAL A 6 -10.71 -2.17 -6.82
C VAL A 6 -10.44 -1.87 -8.29
N ASP A 7 -11.25 -0.99 -8.85
CA ASP A 7 -11.15 -0.54 -10.23
C ASP A 7 -10.28 0.72 -10.38
N TYR A 8 -10.29 1.32 -11.58
CA TYR A 8 -9.48 2.50 -11.86
C TYR A 8 -9.99 3.73 -11.10
N GLU A 9 -11.31 3.92 -11.08
CA GLU A 9 -12.01 5.02 -10.45
C GLU A 9 -11.79 4.99 -8.93
N ASP A 10 -11.89 3.82 -8.29
CA ASP A 10 -11.55 3.63 -6.88
C ASP A 10 -10.11 4.08 -6.55
N ALA A 11 -9.17 3.76 -7.42
CA ALA A 11 -7.77 4.12 -7.24
C ALA A 11 -7.52 5.64 -7.42
N VAL A 12 -8.25 6.28 -8.33
CA VAL A 12 -8.22 7.74 -8.54
C VAL A 12 -8.82 8.45 -7.34
N ASP A 13 -10.01 8.04 -6.90
CA ASP A 13 -10.72 8.65 -5.79
C ASP A 13 -9.93 8.53 -4.49
N ASN A 14 -9.34 7.36 -4.21
CA ASN A 14 -8.47 7.18 -3.05
C ASN A 14 -7.26 8.14 -3.09
N PHE A 15 -6.65 8.32 -4.26
CA PHE A 15 -5.54 9.27 -4.41
C PHE A 15 -5.97 10.71 -4.17
N LEU A 16 -7.12 11.14 -4.69
CA LEU A 16 -7.65 12.49 -4.50
C LEU A 16 -8.00 12.76 -3.04
N VAL A 17 -8.68 11.82 -2.37
CA VAL A 17 -9.00 11.90 -0.94
C VAL A 17 -7.71 12.00 -0.11
N MET A 18 -6.74 11.15 -0.38
CA MET A 18 -5.44 11.18 0.30
C MET A 18 -4.73 12.52 0.10
N LYS A 19 -4.68 13.03 -1.14
CA LYS A 19 -4.07 14.33 -1.46
C LYS A 19 -4.75 15.47 -0.72
N ASN A 20 -6.07 15.44 -0.59
CA ASN A 20 -6.82 16.44 0.17
C ASN A 20 -6.50 16.36 1.67
N LEU A 21 -6.57 15.16 2.27
CA LEU A 21 -6.31 14.94 3.69
C LEU A 21 -4.89 15.34 4.10
N THR A 22 -3.90 15.17 3.23
CA THR A 22 -2.50 15.52 3.51
C THR A 22 -2.12 16.93 3.09
N ASN A 23 -3.07 17.73 2.55
CA ASN A 23 -2.77 19.01 1.90
C ASN A 23 -1.65 18.89 0.87
N ASN A 24 -1.68 17.83 0.07
CA ASN A 24 -0.69 17.50 -0.95
C ASN A 24 0.75 17.33 -0.41
N LYS A 25 0.90 16.99 0.87
CA LYS A 25 2.21 16.70 1.49
C LYS A 25 2.48 15.19 1.51
N PRO A 26 3.76 14.77 1.39
CA PRO A 26 4.12 13.37 1.58
C PRO A 26 3.70 12.84 2.95
N CYS A 27 3.23 11.60 3.00
CA CYS A 27 2.73 10.97 4.23
C CYS A 27 3.19 9.51 4.36
N LEU A 28 3.09 9.01 5.60
CA LEU A 28 3.18 7.57 5.91
C LEU A 28 1.86 6.90 5.56
N LYS A 29 1.91 5.70 4.99
CA LYS A 29 0.70 4.95 4.61
C LYS A 29 0.68 3.58 5.27
N LEU A 30 -0.42 3.28 5.96
CA LEU A 30 -0.81 1.92 6.27
C LEU A 30 -1.83 1.47 5.22
N ILE A 31 -1.60 0.31 4.60
CA ILE A 31 -2.49 -0.27 3.60
C ILE A 31 -2.96 -1.62 4.12
N ASP A 32 -4.27 -1.75 4.37
CA ASP A 32 -4.86 -3.01 4.80
C ASP A 32 -5.35 -3.83 3.61
N LEU A 33 -4.74 -5.00 3.42
CA LEU A 33 -5.07 -5.96 2.38
C LEU A 33 -5.40 -7.35 2.97
N ILE A 34 -5.77 -7.45 4.26
CA ILE A 34 -6.11 -8.73 4.92
C ILE A 34 -7.22 -9.45 4.14
N ASN A 35 -8.21 -8.72 3.64
CA ASN A 35 -9.33 -9.31 2.88
C ASN A 35 -8.96 -9.72 1.45
N ASN A 36 -7.69 -9.62 1.06
CA ASN A 36 -7.16 -9.99 -0.25
C ASN A 36 -7.98 -9.42 -1.44
N PRO A 37 -8.17 -8.09 -1.51
CA PRO A 37 -8.96 -7.48 -2.57
C PRO A 37 -8.33 -7.71 -3.95
N HIS A 38 -9.18 -7.86 -4.96
CA HIS A 38 -8.74 -7.94 -6.35
C HIS A 38 -8.54 -6.53 -6.89
N PHE A 39 -7.34 -6.23 -7.41
CA PHE A 39 -7.12 -4.98 -8.13
C PHE A 39 -7.11 -5.23 -9.63
N GLU A 40 -7.90 -4.48 -10.37
CA GLU A 40 -7.91 -4.54 -11.82
C GLU A 40 -6.58 -4.06 -12.43
N SER A 41 -6.32 -4.43 -13.68
CA SER A 41 -5.07 -4.07 -14.37
C SER A 41 -4.88 -2.55 -14.46
N LYS A 42 -5.95 -1.80 -14.76
CA LYS A 42 -5.92 -0.33 -14.83
C LYS A 42 -5.64 0.30 -13.46
N ALA A 43 -6.29 -0.18 -12.41
CA ALA A 43 -6.05 0.22 -11.02
C ALA A 43 -4.57 0.01 -10.61
N LYS A 44 -4.05 -1.20 -10.85
CA LYS A 44 -2.64 -1.56 -10.60
C LYS A 44 -1.67 -0.65 -11.34
N LYS A 45 -1.97 -0.30 -12.59
CA LYS A 45 -1.13 0.60 -13.41
C LYS A 45 -1.16 2.02 -12.85
N TYR A 46 -2.33 2.52 -12.44
CA TYR A 46 -2.49 3.85 -11.88
C TYR A 46 -1.74 4.01 -10.55
N ILE A 47 -1.90 3.09 -9.61
CA ILE A 47 -1.24 3.14 -8.29
C ILE A 47 0.29 3.13 -8.40
N LYS A 48 0.83 2.55 -9.49
CA LYS A 48 2.27 2.52 -9.77
C LYS A 48 2.81 3.83 -10.37
N ASN A 49 1.94 4.76 -10.81
CA ASN A 49 2.35 6.02 -11.40
C ASN A 49 3.23 6.85 -10.45
N LYS A 50 4.29 7.46 -10.97
CA LYS A 50 5.27 8.26 -10.20
C LYS A 50 4.61 9.38 -9.40
N GLU A 51 3.59 10.05 -9.95
CA GLU A 51 2.85 11.10 -9.22
C GLU A 51 2.12 10.54 -8.00
N VAL A 52 1.41 9.42 -8.18
CA VAL A 52 0.67 8.75 -7.09
C VAL A 52 1.62 8.27 -6.00
N GLN A 53 2.83 7.84 -6.39
CA GLN A 53 3.84 7.37 -5.46
C GLN A 53 4.63 8.48 -4.76
N SER A 54 4.74 9.69 -5.35
CA SER A 54 5.59 10.78 -4.82
C SER A 54 5.13 11.30 -3.47
N LEU A 55 3.84 11.16 -3.15
CA LEU A 55 3.26 11.56 -1.86
C LEU A 55 3.40 10.49 -0.77
N THR A 56 4.22 9.46 -0.97
CA THR A 56 4.42 8.39 0.01
C THR A 56 5.84 8.37 0.55
N ILE A 57 6.00 8.61 1.85
CA ILE A 57 7.28 8.51 2.57
C ILE A 57 7.63 7.03 2.79
N ALA A 58 6.70 6.27 3.35
CA ALA A 58 6.83 4.83 3.58
C ALA A 58 5.46 4.14 3.54
N ARG A 59 5.48 2.82 3.29
CA ARG A 59 4.29 1.96 3.28
C ARG A 59 4.44 0.77 4.21
N ALA A 60 3.54 0.65 5.17
CA ALA A 60 3.30 -0.61 5.85
C ALA A 60 2.08 -1.28 5.22
N VAL A 61 2.20 -2.54 4.84
CA VAL A 61 1.12 -3.29 4.18
C VAL A 61 0.71 -4.46 5.06
N LEU A 62 -0.52 -4.44 5.55
CA LEU A 62 -1.11 -5.48 6.39
C LEU A 62 -1.72 -6.56 5.50
N ILE A 63 -1.42 -7.83 5.79
CA ILE A 63 -1.87 -9.00 5.03
C ILE A 63 -2.25 -10.16 5.96
N ASP A 64 -2.96 -11.13 5.41
CA ASP A 64 -3.58 -12.25 6.13
C ASP A 64 -2.63 -13.38 6.56
N ASN A 65 -1.42 -13.47 6.00
CA ASN A 65 -0.63 -14.70 6.07
C ASN A 65 0.88 -14.47 6.27
N ASN A 66 1.45 -15.13 7.28
CA ASN A 66 2.87 -15.07 7.63
C ASN A 66 3.82 -15.58 6.53
N VAL A 67 3.45 -16.63 5.79
CA VAL A 67 4.25 -17.13 4.67
C VAL A 67 4.31 -16.08 3.56
N LYS A 68 3.16 -15.50 3.19
CA LYS A 68 3.11 -14.38 2.23
C LYS A 68 3.96 -13.20 2.72
N LYS A 69 3.91 -12.86 4.02
CA LYS A 69 4.73 -11.80 4.64
C LYS A 69 6.21 -12.03 4.42
N ILE A 70 6.69 -13.24 4.69
CA ILE A 70 8.11 -13.60 4.53
C ILE A 70 8.52 -13.48 3.06
N SER A 71 7.76 -14.09 2.14
CA SER A 71 8.06 -14.06 0.71
C SER A 71 8.08 -12.62 0.17
N LEU A 72 7.04 -11.83 0.44
CA LEU A 72 6.93 -10.45 -0.07
C LEU A 72 8.01 -9.53 0.49
N ASN A 73 8.33 -9.65 1.79
CA ASN A 73 9.43 -8.90 2.37
C ASN A 73 10.79 -9.30 1.80
N PHE A 74 10.99 -10.58 1.49
CA PHE A 74 12.18 -11.03 0.76
C PHE A 74 12.25 -10.39 -0.63
N PHE A 75 11.17 -10.44 -1.42
CA PHE A 75 11.10 -9.81 -2.74
C PHE A 75 11.37 -8.30 -2.70
N LEU A 76 10.87 -7.58 -1.70
CA LEU A 76 11.13 -6.15 -1.53
C LEU A 76 12.63 -5.83 -1.38
N ARG A 77 13.43 -6.73 -0.78
CA ARG A 77 14.87 -6.50 -0.65
C ARG A 77 15.60 -6.46 -1.99
N PHE A 78 15.13 -7.23 -2.97
CA PHE A 78 15.72 -7.28 -4.32
C PHE A 78 15.12 -6.27 -5.28
N ASN A 79 13.89 -5.82 -5.04
CA ASN A 79 13.13 -4.98 -5.96
C ASN A 79 12.61 -3.70 -5.27
N SER A 80 13.35 -3.20 -4.28
CA SER A 80 12.93 -2.01 -3.54
C SER A 80 12.94 -0.81 -4.48
N GLY A 81 11.74 -0.33 -4.83
CA GLY A 81 11.58 0.97 -5.47
C GLY A 81 12.00 2.10 -4.53
N LYS A 82 11.83 3.36 -4.98
CA LYS A 82 12.20 4.55 -4.20
C LYS A 82 11.48 4.70 -2.85
N VAL A 83 10.35 4.02 -2.65
CA VAL A 83 9.52 4.12 -1.44
C VAL A 83 9.83 2.96 -0.50
N ARG A 84 10.20 3.28 0.74
CA ARG A 84 10.41 2.28 1.81
C ARG A 84 9.10 1.53 2.06
N ALA A 85 9.11 0.22 1.91
CA ALA A 85 7.93 -0.62 2.12
C ALA A 85 8.25 -1.83 3.00
N LYS A 86 7.27 -2.30 3.77
CA LYS A 86 7.36 -3.55 4.54
C LYS A 86 5.96 -4.15 4.75
N PHE A 87 5.88 -5.47 4.68
CA PHE A 87 4.65 -6.24 4.92
C PHE A 87 4.58 -6.74 6.37
N PHE A 88 3.38 -6.73 6.93
CA PHE A 88 3.06 -7.10 8.30
C PHE A 88 1.80 -7.97 8.36
N THR A 89 1.65 -8.72 9.45
CA THR A 89 0.41 -9.45 9.79
C THR A 89 -0.28 -8.85 11.01
N GLU A 90 0.45 -8.09 11.83
CA GLU A 90 -0.07 -7.41 13.01
C GLU A 90 -0.15 -5.90 12.77
N TYR A 91 -1.30 -5.31 13.10
CA TYR A 91 -1.57 -3.88 12.94
C TYR A 91 -0.60 -3.02 13.77
N ASP A 92 -0.40 -3.37 15.05
CA ASP A 92 0.42 -2.59 15.96
C ASP A 92 1.89 -2.57 15.55
N GLU A 93 2.41 -3.70 15.05
CA GLU A 93 3.77 -3.78 14.49
C GLU A 93 3.91 -2.85 13.27
N ALA A 94 2.91 -2.83 12.40
CA ALA A 94 2.89 -2.01 11.19
C ALA A 94 2.91 -0.51 11.53
N ILE A 95 2.08 -0.09 12.49
CA ILE A 95 2.02 1.29 12.97
C ILE A 95 3.32 1.70 13.66
N ASN A 96 3.86 0.85 14.53
CA ASN A 96 5.11 1.14 15.23
C ASN A 96 6.26 1.32 14.24
N TRP A 97 6.36 0.47 13.21
CA TRP A 97 7.38 0.61 12.18
C TRP A 97 7.23 1.89 11.33
N LEU A 98 6.02 2.38 11.09
CA LEU A 98 5.84 3.66 10.39
C LEU A 98 6.34 4.86 11.21
N LYS A 99 6.32 4.75 12.54
CA LYS A 99 6.78 5.80 13.47
C LYS A 99 8.29 5.77 13.71
N THR A 100 9.04 4.82 13.13
CA THR A 100 10.52 4.72 13.23
C THR A 100 11.22 5.31 12.01
#